data_AF-A0AAU4F846-F1
#
_entry.id   AF-A0AAU4F846-F1
#
_cell.length_a   1.000
_cell.length_b   1.000
_cell.length_c   1.000
_cell.angle_alpha   90.00
_cell.angle_beta   90.00
_cell.angle_gamma   90.00
#
_symmetry.space_group_name_H-M   'P 1'
#
loop_
_entity.id
_entity.type
_entity.pdbx_description
1 polymer ?
#
loop_
_entity_poly.entity_id
_entity_poly.type
_entity_poly.pdbx_seq_one_letter_code
_entity_poly.pdbx_strand_id
1 'polypeptide(L)'
;MASRVRQPVSEDRRDPRLRHITGCLTCTLKCAYCGLPVRLAGPGDHPGYGVVEQIAGDGPSPDLVLLHRFCRSALGRCRTRGCVLRRAHLGRATEQYETGRRRPGRYQRLGVRRSPDLDLYRKHWRVAKMRYACKACRYYTGSH
;
A
#
# COMPACT_ATOMS: atom_id res chain seq x y z
N MET A 1 -27.80 32.69 44.47
CA MET A 1 -26.80 31.63 44.30
C MET A 1 -27.45 30.45 43.60
N ALA A 2 -27.06 30.13 42.36
CA ALA A 2 -27.59 28.98 41.62
C ALA A 2 -26.41 28.16 41.07
N SER A 3 -26.12 27.03 41.73
CA SER A 3 -25.10 26.08 41.32
C SER A 3 -25.60 25.27 40.11
N ARG A 4 -25.00 25.51 38.93
CA ARG A 4 -25.20 24.65 37.75
C ARG A 4 -24.30 23.43 37.86
N VAL A 5 -24.90 22.29 38.20
CA VAL A 5 -24.26 20.97 38.12
C VAL A 5 -23.92 20.67 36.66
N ARG A 6 -22.62 20.56 36.34
CA ARG A 6 -22.15 20.04 35.04
C ARG A 6 -22.38 18.53 35.02
N GLN A 7 -23.26 18.05 34.15
CA GLN A 7 -23.34 16.62 33.86
C GLN A 7 -22.11 16.16 33.06
N PRO A 8 -21.57 14.96 33.34
CA PRO A 8 -20.47 14.39 32.57
C PRO A 8 -20.96 13.98 31.18
N VAL A 9 -20.30 14.51 30.15
CA VAL A 9 -20.56 14.17 28.75
C VAL A 9 -20.15 12.71 28.53
N SER A 10 -21.13 11.83 28.30
CA SER A 10 -20.95 10.39 28.09
C SER A 10 -19.83 10.10 27.07
N GLU A 11 -18.76 9.46 27.52
CA GLU A 11 -17.61 9.03 26.69
C GLU A 11 -18.01 7.98 25.64
N ASP A 12 -19.12 7.29 25.85
CA ASP A 12 -19.58 6.14 25.08
C ASP A 12 -19.99 6.45 23.62
N ARG A 13 -20.37 7.71 23.34
CA ARG A 13 -20.77 8.14 21.97
C ARG A 13 -19.61 8.55 21.07
N ARG A 14 -18.39 8.72 21.60
CA ARG A 14 -17.21 9.14 20.80
C ARG A 14 -16.56 7.98 20.06
N ASP A 15 -16.57 6.79 20.67
CA ASP A 15 -15.90 5.60 20.15
C ASP A 15 -16.46 5.11 18.79
N PRO A 16 -17.79 4.96 18.59
CA PRO A 16 -18.31 4.49 17.29
C PRO A 16 -18.09 5.49 16.14
N ARG A 17 -18.08 6.80 16.41
CA ARG A 17 -17.76 7.83 15.42
C ARG A 17 -16.29 7.79 15.01
N LEU A 18 -15.38 7.59 15.95
CA LEU A 18 -13.95 7.42 15.66
C LEU A 18 -13.70 6.14 14.86
N ARG A 19 -14.41 5.05 15.14
CA ARG A 19 -14.35 3.80 14.35
C ARG A 19 -14.88 4.00 12.93
N HIS A 20 -15.95 4.76 12.74
CA HIS A 20 -16.49 5.06 11.41
C HIS A 20 -15.57 6.00 10.60
N ILE A 21 -14.98 7.01 11.25
CA ILE A 21 -14.00 7.91 10.64
C ILE A 21 -12.73 7.15 10.27
N THR A 22 -12.21 6.29 11.15
CA THR A 22 -11.04 5.44 10.83
C THR A 22 -11.34 4.43 9.70
N GLY A 23 -12.54 3.88 9.64
CA GLY A 23 -13.00 3.07 8.50
C GLY A 23 -13.02 3.86 7.18
N CYS A 24 -13.56 5.09 7.18
CA CYS A 24 -13.55 5.96 6.00
C CYS A 24 -12.15 6.48 5.63
N LEU A 25 -11.27 6.69 6.62
CA LEU A 25 -9.89 7.12 6.39
C LEU A 25 -9.08 6.08 5.61
N THR A 26 -9.34 4.79 5.78
CA THR A 26 -8.71 3.76 4.91
C THR A 26 -9.11 3.89 3.43
N CYS A 27 -10.28 4.47 3.15
CA CYS A 27 -10.72 4.75 1.78
C CYS A 27 -10.01 5.97 1.16
N THR A 28 -9.53 6.91 1.99
CA THR A 28 -8.84 8.14 1.55
C THR A 28 -7.32 8.01 1.56
N LEU A 29 -6.75 7.16 2.42
CA LEU A 29 -5.31 6.99 2.59
C LEU A 29 -4.73 5.97 1.59
N LYS A 30 -4.79 6.35 0.31
CA LYS A 30 -4.30 5.53 -0.80
C LYS A 30 -2.89 5.94 -1.20
N CYS A 31 -2.10 4.94 -1.57
CA CYS A 31 -0.80 5.15 -2.17
C CYS A 31 -0.95 5.80 -3.56
N ALA A 32 -0.39 6.99 -3.74
CA ALA A 32 -0.45 7.73 -5.01
C ALA A 32 0.17 6.93 -6.18
N TYR A 33 1.11 6.02 -5.89
CA TYR A 33 1.77 5.22 -6.92
C TYR A 33 0.91 4.04 -7.43
N CYS A 34 0.27 3.26 -6.55
CA CYS A 34 -0.44 2.04 -6.97
C CYS A 34 -1.96 2.05 -6.72
N GLY A 35 -2.46 3.09 -6.03
CA GLY A 35 -3.87 3.30 -5.73
C GLY A 35 -4.46 2.37 -4.67
N LEU A 36 -3.64 1.54 -3.99
CA LEU A 36 -4.10 0.68 -2.89
C LEU A 36 -3.96 1.39 -1.55
N PRO A 37 -4.80 1.07 -0.55
CA PRO A 37 -4.68 1.61 0.81
C PRO A 37 -3.29 1.36 1.41
N VAL A 38 -2.78 2.32 2.17
CA VAL A 38 -1.53 2.15 2.94
C VAL A 38 -1.83 1.63 4.34
N ARG A 39 -0.85 0.93 4.93
CA ARG A 39 -0.90 0.54 6.34
C ARG A 39 -0.29 1.64 7.19
N LEU A 40 -1.03 2.14 8.16
CA LEU A 40 -0.52 3.10 9.15
C LEU A 40 -0.14 2.45 10.48
N ALA A 41 -0.39 1.14 10.63
CA ALA A 41 -0.11 0.38 11.84
C ALA A 41 0.64 -0.92 11.53
N GLY A 42 1.31 -1.44 12.55
CA GLY A 42 2.15 -2.64 12.48
C GLY A 42 3.62 -2.32 12.16
N PRO A 43 4.40 -3.33 11.75
CA PRO A 43 5.85 -3.18 11.54
C PRO A 43 6.19 -2.12 10.48
N GLY A 44 7.04 -1.17 10.84
CA GLY A 44 7.46 -0.06 9.96
C GLY A 44 8.33 -0.48 8.75
N ASP A 45 8.87 -1.70 8.78
CA ASP A 45 9.63 -2.28 7.66
C ASP A 45 8.74 -3.02 6.65
N HIS A 46 7.45 -3.20 6.94
CA HIS A 46 6.50 -3.84 6.04
C HIS A 46 6.40 -3.08 4.70
N PRO A 47 6.40 -3.78 3.54
CA PRO A 47 6.40 -3.15 2.21
C PRO A 47 5.25 -2.15 1.99
N GLY A 48 4.09 -2.46 2.55
CA GLY A 48 2.88 -1.64 2.51
C GLY A 48 2.73 -0.61 3.63
N TYR A 49 3.75 -0.40 4.47
CA TYR A 49 3.71 0.67 5.46
C TYR A 49 3.65 2.04 4.77
N GLY A 50 2.81 2.94 5.27
CA GLY A 50 2.61 4.28 4.73
C GLY A 50 3.77 5.20 5.04
N VAL A 51 4.23 5.94 4.03
CA VAL A 51 5.25 6.99 4.15
C VAL A 51 4.80 8.21 3.38
N VAL A 52 5.06 9.40 3.92
CA VAL A 52 4.84 10.67 3.22
C VAL A 52 6.11 11.02 2.45
N GLU A 53 5.95 11.36 1.18
CA GLU A 53 7.03 11.80 0.30
C GLU A 53 6.71 13.18 -0.26
N GLN A 54 7.73 14.02 -0.39
CA GLN A 54 7.62 15.31 -1.05
C GLN A 54 7.89 15.12 -2.54
N ILE A 55 6.94 15.52 -3.38
CA ILE A 55 7.16 15.67 -4.82
C ILE A 55 7.62 17.10 -5.07
N ALA A 56 8.64 17.25 -5.94
CA ALA A 56 9.05 18.57 -6.40
C ALA A 56 7.85 19.25 -7.09
N GLY A 57 7.36 20.32 -6.47
CA GLY A 57 6.36 21.21 -7.04
C GLY A 57 6.93 22.62 -7.09
N ASP A 58 6.59 23.38 -8.12
CA ASP A 58 7.10 24.74 -8.35
C ASP A 58 6.35 25.81 -7.49
N GLY A 59 5.61 25.37 -6.47
CA GLY A 59 4.76 26.21 -5.63
C GLY A 59 5.37 26.57 -4.26
N PRO A 60 4.76 27.52 -3.53
CA PRO A 60 5.23 27.96 -2.21
C PRO A 60 5.02 26.91 -1.10
N SER A 61 4.36 25.79 -1.39
CA SER A 61 4.18 24.66 -0.48
C SER A 61 4.49 23.37 -1.23
N PRO A 62 5.24 22.44 -0.60
CA PRO A 62 5.58 21.18 -1.24
C PRO A 62 4.38 20.27 -1.41
N ASP A 63 4.24 19.65 -2.58
CA ASP A 63 3.23 18.64 -2.82
C ASP A 63 3.59 17.35 -2.06
N LEU A 64 2.88 17.10 -0.97
CA LEU A 64 3.04 15.90 -0.16
C LEU A 64 2.14 14.77 -0.69
N VAL A 65 2.73 13.60 -0.92
CA VAL A 65 1.99 12.40 -1.32
C VAL A 65 2.19 11.26 -0.34
N LEU A 66 1.14 10.45 -0.21
CA LEU A 66 1.18 9.22 0.56
C LEU A 66 1.60 8.06 -0.34
N LEU A 67 2.58 7.28 0.10
CA LEU A 67 3.11 6.13 -0.61
C LEU A 67 3.25 4.93 0.31
N HIS A 68 3.30 3.74 -0.26
CA HIS A 68 3.88 2.60 0.44
C HIS A 68 5.40 2.75 0.51
N ARG A 69 6.02 2.26 1.57
CA ARG A 69 7.48 2.15 1.73
C ARG A 69 8.13 1.52 0.50
N PHE A 70 7.54 0.45 -0.02
CA PHE A 70 7.98 -0.19 -1.26
C PHE A 70 7.86 0.73 -2.48
N CYS A 71 6.73 1.42 -2.62
CA CYS A 71 6.45 2.29 -3.76
C CYS A 71 7.37 3.51 -3.80
N ARG A 72 7.71 4.08 -2.64
CA ARG A 72 8.73 5.14 -2.51
C ARG A 72 10.07 4.69 -3.11
N SER A 73 10.56 3.53 -2.70
CA SER A 73 11.82 2.98 -3.24
C SER A 73 11.75 2.66 -4.74
N ALA A 74 10.54 2.44 -5.28
CA ALA A 74 10.32 2.13 -6.68
C ALA A 74 10.25 3.39 -7.57
N LEU A 75 9.84 4.56 -7.04
CA LEU A 75 9.63 5.79 -7.82
C LEU A 75 10.87 6.25 -8.61
N GLY A 76 12.08 5.97 -8.13
CA GLY A 76 13.33 6.25 -8.86
C GLY A 76 13.91 5.06 -9.64
N ARG A 77 13.60 3.82 -9.26
CA ARG A 77 14.30 2.61 -9.74
C ARG A 77 13.50 1.76 -10.72
N CYS A 78 12.17 1.87 -10.68
CA CYS A 78 11.26 1.09 -11.47
C CYS A 78 10.20 2.03 -12.02
N ARG A 79 10.46 2.58 -13.21
CA ARG A 79 9.44 3.28 -14.02
C ARG A 79 8.40 2.30 -14.57
N THR A 80 7.87 1.42 -13.72
CA THR A 80 6.89 0.41 -14.11
C THR A 80 5.61 1.12 -14.54
N ARG A 81 5.28 0.95 -15.81
CA ARG A 81 4.07 1.49 -16.42
C ARG A 81 2.88 0.60 -16.06
N GLY A 82 1.78 1.22 -15.67
CA GLY A 82 0.50 0.57 -15.40
C GLY A 82 0.29 0.15 -13.94
N CYS A 83 -0.91 0.45 -13.44
CA CYS A 83 -1.34 0.19 -12.06
C CYS A 83 -1.22 -1.29 -11.67
N VAL A 84 -1.58 -2.20 -12.59
CA VAL A 84 -1.53 -3.66 -12.37
C VAL A 84 -0.12 -4.13 -12.05
N LEU A 85 0.89 -3.63 -12.79
CA LEU A 85 2.28 -4.04 -12.57
C LEU A 85 2.82 -3.48 -11.25
N ARG A 86 2.47 -2.23 -10.90
CA ARG A 86 2.82 -1.63 -9.61
C ARG A 86 2.25 -2.45 -8.44
N ARG A 87 0.98 -2.85 -8.54
CA ARG A 87 0.32 -3.73 -7.56
C ARG A 87 0.94 -5.12 -7.52
N ALA A 88 1.31 -5.70 -8.66
CA ALA A 88 1.98 -7.00 -8.72
C ALA A 88 3.33 -6.98 -7.99
N HIS A 89 4.13 -5.93 -8.17
CA HIS A 89 5.40 -5.80 -7.45
C HIS A 89 5.19 -5.64 -5.95
N LEU A 90 4.23 -4.81 -5.53
CA LEU A 90 3.86 -4.69 -4.12
C LEU A 90 3.39 -6.03 -3.53
N GLY A 91 2.55 -6.77 -4.25
CA GLY A 91 2.04 -8.08 -3.82
C GLY A 91 3.15 -9.12 -3.66
N ARG A 92 4.13 -9.13 -4.57
CA ARG A 92 5.31 -9.99 -4.45
C ARG A 92 6.19 -9.59 -3.26
N ALA A 93 6.43 -8.29 -3.07
CA ALA A 93 7.20 -7.79 -1.94
C ALA A 93 6.53 -8.15 -0.60
N THR A 94 5.21 -7.99 -0.54
CA THR A 94 4.38 -8.35 0.63
C THR A 94 4.51 -9.85 0.92
N GLU A 95 4.35 -10.72 -0.10
CA GLU A 95 4.53 -12.17 0.10
C GLU A 95 5.94 -12.54 0.58
N GLN A 96 6.98 -11.90 0.06
CA GLN A 96 8.35 -12.15 0.51
C GLN A 96 8.57 -11.74 1.97
N TYR A 97 7.98 -10.62 2.37
CA TYR A 97 7.99 -10.17 3.76
C TYR A 97 7.30 -11.17 4.68
N GLU A 98 6.05 -11.54 4.38
CA GLU A 98 5.25 -12.48 5.17
C GLU A 98 5.89 -13.87 5.28
N THR A 99 6.60 -14.31 4.23
CA THR A 99 7.28 -15.62 4.22
C THR A 99 8.71 -15.57 4.78
N GLY A 100 9.14 -14.44 5.35
CA GLY A 100 10.50 -14.26 5.88
C GLY A 100 11.62 -14.31 4.84
N ARG A 101 11.27 -14.32 3.54
CA ARG A 101 12.23 -14.43 2.44
C ARG A 101 12.86 -13.07 2.16
N ARG A 102 13.92 -12.73 2.91
CA ARG A 102 14.69 -11.46 2.82
C ARG A 102 15.50 -11.24 1.53
N ARG A 103 15.33 -12.02 0.45
CA ARG A 103 16.16 -11.81 -0.76
C ARG A 103 15.62 -10.67 -1.63
N PRO A 104 16.40 -9.61 -1.89
CA PRO A 104 16.06 -8.55 -2.85
C PRO A 104 16.34 -9.06 -4.27
N GLY A 105 15.58 -10.06 -4.71
CA GLY A 105 15.72 -10.65 -6.04
C GLY A 105 14.76 -9.99 -7.03
N ARG A 106 15.24 -8.99 -7.78
CA ARG A 106 14.61 -8.29 -8.93
C ARG A 106 13.08 -8.47 -8.99
N TYR A 107 12.33 -7.64 -8.27
CA TYR A 107 10.86 -7.57 -8.36
C TYR A 107 10.38 -7.48 -9.80
N GLN A 108 11.19 -6.86 -10.68
CA GLN A 108 11.02 -6.80 -12.12
C GLN A 108 10.68 -8.12 -12.78
N ARG A 109 10.99 -9.27 -12.15
CA ARG A 109 10.68 -10.60 -12.65
C ARG A 109 9.57 -11.34 -11.90
N LEU A 110 8.93 -10.78 -10.88
CA LEU A 110 7.81 -11.43 -10.16
C LEU A 110 8.05 -12.93 -9.81
N GLY A 111 9.30 -13.34 -9.59
CA GLY A 111 9.67 -14.75 -9.38
C GLY A 111 9.67 -15.67 -10.61
N VAL A 112 9.34 -15.17 -11.81
CA VAL A 112 9.36 -15.93 -13.07
C VAL A 112 10.79 -16.10 -13.58
N ARG A 113 11.22 -17.36 -13.74
CA ARG A 113 12.51 -17.71 -14.35
C ARG A 113 12.49 -17.37 -15.84
N ARG A 114 13.64 -16.95 -16.39
CA ARG A 114 13.77 -16.78 -17.84
C ARG A 114 13.69 -18.16 -18.49
N SER A 115 12.98 -18.23 -19.61
CA SER A 115 12.91 -19.39 -20.48
C SER A 115 13.47 -19.01 -21.85
N PRO A 116 14.15 -19.92 -22.57
CA PRO A 116 14.46 -19.75 -23.99
C PRO A 116 13.18 -19.62 -24.82
N ASP A 117 12.13 -20.35 -24.44
CA ASP A 117 10.78 -20.18 -24.99
C ASP A 117 10.17 -18.87 -24.48
N LEU A 118 10.14 -17.87 -25.36
CA LEU A 118 9.64 -16.53 -25.07
C LEU A 118 8.13 -16.50 -24.85
N ASP A 119 7.36 -17.37 -25.50
CA ASP A 119 5.91 -17.35 -25.40
C ASP A 119 5.45 -18.02 -24.11
N LEU A 120 6.10 -19.13 -23.72
CA LEU A 120 5.93 -19.70 -22.39
C LEU A 120 6.35 -18.72 -21.30
N TYR A 121 7.47 -18.02 -21.48
CA TYR A 121 7.90 -16.97 -20.55
C TYR A 121 6.85 -15.86 -20.42
N ARG A 122 6.31 -15.35 -21.53
CA ARG A 122 5.26 -14.32 -21.55
C ARG A 122 3.97 -14.81 -20.89
N LYS A 123 3.58 -16.06 -21.13
CA LYS A 123 2.41 -16.68 -20.48
C LYS A 123 2.59 -16.71 -18.96
N HIS A 124 3.70 -17.27 -18.48
CA HIS A 124 4.00 -17.30 -17.05
C HIS A 124 4.13 -15.90 -16.44
N TRP A 125 4.71 -14.96 -17.18
CA TRP A 125 4.80 -13.55 -16.79
C TRP A 125 3.42 -12.95 -16.51
N ARG A 126 2.49 -13.11 -17.45
CA ARG A 126 1.13 -12.56 -17.35
C ARG A 126 0.39 -13.17 -16.17
N VAL A 127 0.50 -14.50 -15.99
CA VAL A 127 -0.11 -15.21 -14.85
C VAL A 127 0.44 -14.70 -13.52
N ALA A 128 1.77 -14.62 -13.38
CA ALA A 128 2.40 -14.10 -12.16
C ALA A 128 1.99 -12.66 -11.86
N LYS A 129 1.97 -11.79 -12.89
CA LYS A 129 1.51 -10.41 -12.78
C LYS A 129 0.10 -10.32 -12.21
N MET A 130 -0.86 -11.05 -12.79
CA MET A 130 -2.24 -11.02 -12.32
C MET A 130 -2.38 -11.61 -10.92
N ARG A 131 -1.72 -12.75 -10.64
CA ARG A 131 -1.71 -13.38 -9.32
C ARG A 131 -1.27 -12.41 -8.23
N TYR A 132 -0.11 -11.76 -8.38
CA TYR A 132 0.38 -10.84 -7.36
C TYR A 132 -0.42 -9.55 -7.29
N ALA A 133 -0.93 -9.04 -8.42
CA ALA A 133 -1.79 -7.87 -8.41
C ALA A 133 -3.08 -8.14 -7.61
N CYS A 134 -3.73 -9.29 -7.84
CA CYS A 134 -4.92 -9.71 -7.09
C CYS A 134 -4.59 -9.92 -5.61
N LYS A 135 -3.46 -10.58 -5.31
CA LYS A 135 -2.99 -10.76 -3.93
C LYS A 135 -2.83 -9.42 -3.21
N ALA A 136 -2.19 -8.43 -3.84
CA ALA A 136 -2.06 -7.09 -3.28
C ALA A 136 -3.41 -6.43 -3.08
N CYS A 137 -4.32 -6.50 -4.07
CA CYS A 137 -5.65 -5.91 -3.94
C CYS A 137 -6.37 -6.48 -2.72
N ARG A 138 -6.46 -7.81 -2.59
CA ARG A 138 -7.12 -8.47 -1.45
C ARG A 138 -6.47 -8.08 -0.12
N TYR A 139 -5.14 -8.20 -0.03
CA TYR A 139 -4.38 -7.92 1.18
C TYR A 139 -4.57 -6.49 1.70
N TYR A 140 -4.55 -5.48 0.80
CA TYR A 140 -4.60 -4.08 1.21
C TYR A 140 -6.00 -3.48 1.25
N THR A 141 -7.00 -4.10 0.61
CA THR A 141 -8.39 -3.65 0.68
C THR A 141 -9.21 -4.39 1.74
N GLY A 142 -8.66 -5.43 2.37
CA GLY A 142 -9.39 -6.26 3.34
C GLY A 142 -10.46 -7.15 2.69
N SER A 143 -10.43 -7.30 1.36
CA SER A 143 -11.34 -8.21 0.64
C SER A 143 -10.83 -9.65 0.81
N HIS A 144 -11.34 -10.36 1.80
CA HIS A 144 -11.11 -11.79 2.02
C HIS A 144 -12.12 -12.64 1.26
#